data_AF-A0A937XKZ7-F1
#
_entry.id   AF-A0A937XKZ7-F1
#
_cell.length_a   1.000
_cell.length_b   1.000
_cell.length_c   1.000
_cell.angle_alpha   90.00
_cell.angle_beta   90.00
_cell.angle_gamma   90.00
#
_symmetry.space_group_name_H-M   'P 1'
#
loop_
_entity.id
_entity.type
_entity.pdbx_description
1 polymer ?
#
loop_
_entity_poly.entity_id
_entity_poly.type
_entity_poly.pdbx_seq_one_letter_code
_entity_poly.pdbx_strand_id
1 'polypeptide(L)'
;MTLEVSEDGRELRVFWLDPASESGYRSTGLSWTDGMLVSDLKDALTLAGNLTCFPSHLIDDASAYVRWGQRLRWTTPLRAGDEIAVLERISADAKARRHAKVERQRAKAAK
;
A
#
# COMPACT_ATOMS: atom_id res chain seq x y z
N MET A 1 -4.79 -25.06 -1.15
CA MET A 1 -3.57 -24.42 -1.65
C MET A 1 -3.00 -23.65 -0.48
N THR A 2 -2.05 -24.26 0.21
CA THR A 2 -1.49 -23.77 1.47
C THR A 2 -0.47 -22.68 1.13
N LEU A 3 -0.69 -21.46 1.61
CA LEU A 3 0.28 -20.38 1.49
C LEU A 3 1.44 -20.72 2.44
N GLU A 4 2.51 -21.26 1.89
CA GLU A 4 3.76 -21.50 2.62
C GLU A 4 4.35 -20.12 2.97
N VAL A 5 4.27 -19.77 4.25
CA VAL A 5 4.98 -18.61 4.82
C VAL A 5 6.47 -18.94 4.70
N SER A 6 7.20 -18.30 3.78
CA SER A 6 8.61 -18.61 3.60
C SER A 6 9.40 -18.06 4.79
N GLU A 7 9.91 -18.96 5.65
CA GLU A 7 10.79 -18.63 6.78
C GLU A 7 12.17 -18.06 6.36
N ASP A 8 12.50 -18.00 5.06
CA ASP A 8 13.84 -17.65 4.58
C ASP A 8 14.17 -16.15 4.59
N GLY A 9 13.26 -15.28 5.03
CA GLY A 9 13.49 -13.82 5.04
C GLY A 9 13.66 -13.20 3.64
N ARG A 10 13.45 -13.97 2.57
CA ARG A 10 13.49 -13.54 1.17
C ARG A 10 12.14 -13.12 0.62
N GLU A 11 11.28 -12.59 1.48
CA GLU A 11 9.95 -12.15 1.11
C GLU A 11 9.89 -10.62 1.09
N LEU A 12 9.28 -10.08 0.04
CA LEU A 12 8.81 -8.70 0.04
C LEU A 12 7.50 -8.65 0.82
N ARG A 13 7.39 -7.78 1.83
CA ARG A 13 6.13 -7.60 2.56
C ARG A 13 5.35 -6.44 1.98
N VAL A 14 4.10 -6.70 1.61
CA VAL A 14 3.17 -5.67 1.15
C VAL A 14 2.07 -5.50 2.17
N PHE A 15 1.78 -4.25 2.53
CA PHE A 15 0.76 -3.87 3.51
C PHE A 15 -0.28 -2.96 2.84
N TRP A 16 -1.55 -3.12 3.19
CA TRP A 16 -2.62 -2.22 2.75
C TRP A 16 -3.68 -2.08 3.82
N LEU A 17 -4.41 -0.95 3.78
CA LEU A 17 -5.53 -0.72 4.68
C LEU A 17 -6.68 -1.66 4.33
N ASP A 18 -7.21 -2.35 5.33
CA ASP A 18 -8.44 -3.11 5.24
C ASP A 18 -9.31 -2.76 6.45
N PRO A 19 -10.35 -1.93 6.28
CA PRO A 19 -11.27 -1.58 7.35
C PRO A 19 -12.03 -2.78 7.94
N ALA A 20 -12.12 -3.89 7.20
CA ALA A 20 -12.77 -5.11 7.66
C ALA A 20 -11.85 -6.00 8.51
N SER A 21 -10.54 -5.74 8.52
CA SER A 21 -9.56 -6.41 9.38
C SER A 21 -9.62 -5.83 10.80
N GLU A 22 -9.52 -6.66 11.84
CA GLU A 22 -9.45 -6.19 13.23
C GLU A 22 -8.28 -5.24 13.49
N SER A 23 -7.17 -5.41 12.76
CA SER A 23 -6.00 -4.54 12.85
C SER A 23 -6.12 -3.26 12.00
N GLY A 24 -7.16 -3.13 11.17
CA GLY A 24 -7.34 -2.04 10.22
C GLY A 24 -6.42 -2.10 8.99
N TYR A 25 -5.54 -3.10 8.92
CA TYR A 25 -4.67 -3.38 7.79
C TYR A 25 -4.52 -4.89 7.57
N ARG A 26 -4.05 -5.25 6.38
CA ARG A 26 -3.59 -6.59 6.02
C ARG A 26 -2.19 -6.53 5.46
N SER A 27 -1.53 -7.67 5.46
CA SER A 27 -0.23 -7.85 4.82
C SER A 27 -0.15 -9.18 4.11
N THR A 28 0.69 -9.23 3.09
CA THR A 28 1.08 -10.48 2.42
C THR A 28 2.58 -10.49 2.18
N GLY A 29 3.18 -11.68 2.29
CA GLY A 29 4.55 -11.93 1.86
C GLY A 29 4.53 -12.41 0.41
N LEU A 30 5.43 -11.87 -0.40
CA LEU A 30 5.65 -12.29 -1.78
C LEU A 30 7.09 -12.76 -1.90
N SER A 31 7.29 -13.96 -2.45
CA SER A 31 8.63 -14.39 -2.86
C SER A 31 9.15 -13.40 -3.91
N TRP A 32 10.30 -12.80 -3.63
CA TRP A 32 10.80 -11.67 -4.43
C TRP A 32 12.27 -11.87 -4.81
N THR A 33 12.62 -11.44 -6.01
CA THR A 33 14.01 -11.45 -6.48
C THR A 33 14.58 -10.04 -6.43
N ASP A 34 15.75 -9.88 -5.82
CA ASP A 34 16.44 -8.59 -5.72
C ASP A 34 16.66 -7.95 -7.09
N GLY A 35 16.31 -6.68 -7.20
CA GLY A 35 16.46 -5.91 -8.43
C GLY A 35 15.22 -5.92 -9.34
N MET A 36 14.22 -6.77 -9.06
CA MET A 36 12.90 -6.63 -9.68
C MET A 36 12.28 -5.27 -9.31
N LEU A 37 11.49 -4.74 -10.23
CA LEU A 37 10.96 -3.40 -10.17
C LEU A 37 9.58 -3.37 -9.53
N VAL A 38 9.16 -2.19 -9.07
CA VAL A 38 7.77 -1.98 -8.60
C VAL A 38 6.74 -2.34 -9.68
N SER A 39 7.08 -2.20 -10.97
CA SER A 39 6.20 -2.65 -12.07
C SER A 39 5.91 -4.14 -12.01
N ASP A 40 6.87 -4.96 -11.60
CA ASP A 40 6.72 -6.41 -11.52
C ASP A 40 5.83 -6.81 -10.33
N LEU A 41 5.68 -5.90 -9.36
CA LEU A 41 4.82 -6.08 -8.19
C LEU A 41 3.36 -6.10 -8.61
N LYS A 42 3.03 -5.42 -9.72
CA LYS A 42 1.69 -5.40 -10.31
C LYS A 42 1.23 -6.81 -10.66
N ASP A 43 2.05 -7.58 -11.36
CA ASP A 43 1.70 -8.92 -11.81
C ASP A 43 1.61 -9.88 -10.62
N ALA A 44 2.54 -9.77 -9.67
CA ALA A 44 2.53 -10.55 -8.44
C ALA A 44 1.27 -10.27 -7.58
N LEU A 45 0.90 -9.00 -7.40
CA LEU A 45 -0.30 -8.60 -6.67
C LEU A 45 -1.59 -8.87 -7.43
N THR A 46 -1.58 -8.89 -8.76
CA THR A 46 -2.75 -9.28 -9.56
C THR A 46 -3.02 -10.78 -9.38
N LEU A 47 -1.97 -11.60 -9.40
CA LEU A 47 -2.06 -13.03 -9.13
C LEU A 47 -2.50 -13.31 -7.68
N ALA A 48 -1.96 -12.57 -6.70
CA ALA A 48 -2.29 -12.71 -5.28
C ALA A 48 -3.62 -12.02 -4.87
N GLY A 49 -4.08 -11.04 -5.64
CA GLY A 49 -5.23 -10.19 -5.32
C GLY A 49 -6.54 -10.94 -5.32
N ASN A 50 -6.63 -12.02 -6.09
CA ASN A 50 -7.75 -12.97 -6.05
C ASN A 50 -7.87 -13.70 -4.70
N LEU A 51 -6.84 -13.67 -3.85
CA LEU A 51 -6.77 -14.41 -2.59
C LEU A 51 -6.86 -13.51 -1.35
N THR A 52 -6.63 -12.19 -1.46
CA THR A 52 -6.23 -11.37 -0.30
C THR A 52 -7.09 -10.13 -0.05
N CYS A 53 -8.21 -9.93 -0.76
CA CYS A 53 -9.04 -8.72 -0.64
C CYS A 53 -8.23 -7.43 -0.90
N PHE A 54 -7.20 -7.52 -1.74
CA PHE A 54 -6.34 -6.39 -2.08
C PHE A 54 -7.15 -5.33 -2.87
N PRO A 55 -6.97 -4.02 -2.60
CA PRO A 55 -7.63 -2.94 -3.33
C PRO A 55 -7.15 -2.87 -4.78
N SER A 56 -7.86 -3.56 -5.68
CA SER A 56 -7.46 -3.72 -7.08
C SER A 56 -7.29 -2.40 -7.85
N HIS A 57 -8.03 -1.36 -7.46
CA HIS A 57 -7.90 -0.03 -8.07
C HIS A 57 -6.56 0.67 -7.79
N LEU A 58 -5.78 0.19 -6.81
CA LEU A 58 -4.45 0.72 -6.49
C LEU A 58 -3.32 -0.02 -7.22
N ILE A 59 -3.60 -1.17 -7.82
CA ILE A 59 -2.60 -2.00 -8.51
C ILE A 59 -1.91 -1.22 -9.64
N ASP A 60 -2.65 -0.33 -10.31
CA ASP A 60 -2.16 0.47 -11.44
C ASP A 60 -1.67 1.88 -11.04
N ASP A 61 -1.61 2.20 -9.74
CA ASP A 61 -1.12 3.50 -9.26
C ASP A 61 0.24 3.38 -8.56
N ALA A 62 1.33 3.62 -9.30
CA ALA A 62 2.69 3.65 -8.73
C ALA A 62 2.80 4.56 -7.51
N SER A 63 2.03 5.65 -7.46
CA SER A 63 2.10 6.62 -6.38
C SER A 63 1.42 6.15 -5.09
N ALA A 64 0.68 5.04 -5.15
CA ALA A 64 0.14 4.34 -3.99
C ALA A 64 1.22 3.52 -3.25
N TYR A 65 2.29 3.12 -3.94
CA TYR A 65 3.35 2.30 -3.36
C TYR A 65 4.37 3.17 -2.62
N VAL A 66 4.61 2.84 -1.35
CA VAL A 66 5.44 3.61 -0.43
C VAL A 66 6.40 2.69 0.32
N ARG A 67 7.68 3.04 0.35
CA ARG A 67 8.70 2.41 1.21
C ARG A 67 9.23 3.44 2.18
N TRP A 68 9.12 3.19 3.49
CA TRP A 68 9.56 4.10 4.57
C TRP A 68 9.11 5.57 4.39
N GLY A 69 7.86 5.77 3.98
CA GLY A 69 7.28 7.10 3.76
C GLY A 69 7.63 7.75 2.41
N GLN A 70 8.47 7.12 1.59
CA GLN A 70 8.80 7.61 0.24
C GLN A 70 7.96 6.90 -0.82
N ARG A 71 7.30 7.69 -1.67
CA ARG A 71 6.58 7.16 -2.83
C ARG A 71 7.54 6.60 -3.86
N LEU A 72 7.19 5.45 -4.40
CA LEU A 72 7.99 4.77 -5.39
C LEU A 72 7.56 5.13 -6.81
N ARG A 73 8.48 4.91 -7.74
CA ARG A 73 8.24 4.94 -9.18
C ARG A 73 8.18 3.51 -9.69
N TRP A 74 7.52 3.27 -10.82
CA TRP A 74 7.50 1.96 -11.46
C TRP A 74 8.90 1.37 -11.70
N THR A 75 9.87 2.22 -12.03
CA THR A 75 11.27 1.84 -12.28
C THR A 75 12.10 1.67 -11.00
N THR A 76 11.48 1.71 -9.81
CA THR A 76 12.25 1.59 -8.56
C THR A 76 12.58 0.13 -8.31
N PRO A 77 13.86 -0.23 -8.13
CA PRO A 77 14.23 -1.59 -7.76
C PRO A 77 13.86 -1.86 -6.29
N LEU A 78 13.30 -3.03 -6.06
CA LEU A 78 12.96 -3.58 -4.76
C LEU A 78 13.92 -4.70 -4.38
N ARG A 79 14.03 -4.94 -3.08
CA ARG A 79 14.81 -6.05 -2.52
C ARG A 79 13.91 -6.94 -1.68
N ALA A 80 14.28 -8.21 -1.59
CA ALA A 80 13.70 -9.11 -0.62
C ALA A 80 13.93 -8.55 0.80
N GLY A 81 12.89 -8.60 1.64
CA GLY A 81 12.87 -7.95 2.94
C GLY A 81 12.42 -6.49 2.93
N ASP A 82 12.20 -5.86 1.77
CA ASP A 82 11.57 -4.54 1.74
C ASP A 82 10.13 -4.61 2.26
N GLU A 83 9.72 -3.53 2.93
CA GLU A 83 8.36 -3.33 3.41
C GLU A 83 7.67 -2.23 2.60
N ILE A 84 6.64 -2.62 1.86
CA ILE A 84 5.91 -1.76 0.94
C ILE A 84 4.51 -1.53 1.47
N ALA A 85 4.20 -0.28 1.82
CA ALA A 85 2.84 0.14 2.11
C ALA A 85 2.15 0.59 0.82
N VAL A 86 0.97 0.05 0.55
CA VAL A 86 0.06 0.50 -0.50
C VAL A 86 -1.00 1.37 0.14
N LEU A 87 -0.92 2.67 -0.14
CA LEU A 87 -1.77 3.68 0.43
C LEU A 87 -2.58 4.34 -0.66
N GLU A 88 -3.89 4.41 -0.47
CA GLU A 88 -4.72 5.29 -1.28
C GLU A 88 -4.14 6.70 -1.22
N ARG A 89 -3.97 7.34 -2.39
CA ARG A 89 -3.80 8.78 -2.39
C ARG A 89 -4.96 9.36 -1.60
N ILE A 90 -4.65 10.09 -0.53
CA ILE A 90 -5.56 11.12 -0.05
C ILE A 90 -5.77 12.01 -1.28
N SER A 91 -6.89 11.79 -1.96
CA SER A 91 -7.21 12.53 -3.17
C SER A 91 -7.13 14.01 -2.83
N ALA A 92 -6.79 14.86 -3.79
CA ALA A 92 -6.83 16.31 -3.58
C ALA A 92 -8.17 16.73 -2.94
N ASP A 93 -9.24 15.98 -3.25
CA ASP A 93 -10.56 16.07 -2.65
C ASP A 93 -10.61 15.74 -1.14
N ALA A 94 -10.02 14.63 -0.69
CA ALA A 94 -9.92 14.30 0.74
C ALA A 94 -9.06 15.32 1.51
N LYS A 95 -8.00 15.85 0.89
CA LYS A 95 -7.20 16.94 1.46
C LYS A 95 -8.01 18.23 1.56
N ALA A 96 -8.79 18.58 0.53
CA ALA A 96 -9.67 19.74 0.51
C ALA A 96 -10.80 19.63 1.56
N ARG A 97 -11.42 18.45 1.71
CA ARG A 97 -12.43 18.17 2.75
C ARG A 97 -11.85 18.30 4.15
N ARG A 98 -10.62 17.81 4.39
CA ARG A 98 -9.92 18.00 5.68
C ARG A 98 -9.62 19.47 5.95
N HIS A 99 -9.19 20.22 4.94
CA HIS A 99 -8.93 21.65 5.06
C HIS A 99 -10.21 22.43 5.40
N ALA A 100 -11.31 22.18 4.68
CA ALA A 100 -12.61 22.80 4.92
C ALA A 100 -13.18 22.45 6.31
N LYS A 101 -12.95 21.23 6.81
CA LYS A 101 -13.35 20.81 8.15
C LYS A 101 -12.57 21.58 9.24
N VAL A 102 -11.26 21.74 9.07
CA VAL A 102 -10.40 22.48 10.00
C VAL A 102 -10.76 23.97 10.04
N GLU A 103 -11.00 24.58 8.88
CA GLU A 103 -11.49 25.97 8.78
C GLU A 103 -12.79 26.18 9.55
N ARG A 104 -13.78 25.29 9.36
CA ARG A 104 -15.05 25.36 10.10
C ARG A 104 -14.90 25.21 11.62
N GLN A 105 -13.94 24.39 12.06
CA GLN A 105 -13.66 24.23 13.49
C GLN A 105 -13.01 25.49 14.08
N ARG A 106 -12.08 26.12 13.35
CA ARG A 106 -11.47 27.40 13.76
C ARG A 106 -12.50 28.53 13.84
N ALA A 107 -13.39 28.63 12.86
CA ALA A 107 -14.47 29.62 12.86
C ALA A 107 -15.45 29.45 14.04
N LYS A 108 -15.69 28.20 14.48
CA LYS A 108 -16.50 27.92 15.68
C LYS A 108 -15.78 28.20 16.99
N ALA A 109 -14.45 28.05 17.04
CA ALA A 109 -13.66 28.32 18.24
C ALA A 109 -13.37 29.81 18.47
N ALA A 110 -13.53 30.64 17.44
CA ALA A 110 -13.34 32.09 17.50
C ALA A 110 -14.64 32.87 17.83
N LYS A 111 -15.72 32.17 18.20
CA LYS A 111 -17.03 32.73 18.52
C LYS A 111 -17.42 32.34 19.93
#